data_AF-A0A9E3DMI8-F1
#
_entry.id   AF-A0A9E3DMI8-F1
#
_cell.length_a   1.000
_cell.length_b   1.000
_cell.length_c   1.000
_cell.angle_alpha   90.00
_cell.angle_beta   90.00
_cell.angle_gamma   90.00
#
_symmetry.space_group_name_H-M   'P 1'
#
loop_
_entity.id
_entity.type
_entity.pdbx_description
1 polymer ?
#
loop_
_entity_poly.entity_id
_entity_poly.type
_entity_poly.pdbx_seq_one_letter_code
_entity_poly.pdbx_strand_id
1 'polypeptide(L)'
;MTDHRAAHLDPPSPVVRARLTQRRNGRYRLFSSAVLGAGLLFVLLGVLAKPMTFELADLLLFGPLLAVGFLLSEQLSVDFDVRQVSWTISFAEIPLVLGLVTVPFEVVLVAYLAAGLGIQISRHKFRHLSYHVGIMCLEVAIPYGTYYLLQHATGDAVPVWAAALLAVLTSPLVSTGLGLGA
;
A
#
# COMPACT_ATOMS: atom_id res chain seq x y z
N MET A 1 6.04 53.06 -16.00
CA MET A 1 5.21 52.86 -14.79
C MET A 1 4.00 52.03 -15.19
N THR A 2 4.14 50.71 -15.21
CA THR A 2 3.09 49.75 -15.59
C THR A 2 2.46 49.19 -14.32
N ASP A 3 1.17 49.47 -14.17
CA ASP A 3 0.34 49.16 -13.01
C ASP A 3 0.04 47.65 -12.97
N HIS A 4 0.83 46.88 -12.22
CA HIS A 4 0.57 45.47 -11.93
C HIS A 4 -0.55 45.36 -10.88
N ARG A 5 -1.80 45.65 -11.28
CA ARG A 5 -2.97 45.22 -10.51
C ARG A 5 -3.07 43.71 -10.57
N ALA A 6 -2.49 43.04 -9.58
CA ALA A 6 -2.76 41.64 -9.28
C ALA A 6 -4.28 41.48 -9.16
N ALA A 7 -4.88 40.73 -10.09
CA ALA A 7 -6.28 40.35 -10.01
C ALA A 7 -6.49 39.58 -8.71
N HIS A 8 -7.09 40.23 -7.72
CA HIS A 8 -7.56 39.61 -6.51
C HIS A 8 -8.67 38.64 -6.94
N LEU A 9 -8.33 37.37 -7.16
CA LEU A 9 -9.32 36.35 -7.50
C LEU A 9 -10.21 36.15 -6.28
N ASP A 10 -11.43 36.70 -6.33
CA ASP A 10 -12.42 36.47 -5.28
C ASP A 10 -12.62 34.96 -5.09
N PRO A 11 -12.60 34.47 -3.84
CA PRO A 11 -12.71 33.06 -3.59
C PRO A 11 -14.09 32.58 -4.10
N PRO A 12 -14.16 31.41 -4.78
CA PRO A 12 -15.36 30.95 -5.45
C PRO A 12 -16.57 30.93 -4.50
N SER A 13 -17.76 31.19 -5.03
CA SER A 13 -18.97 31.24 -4.20
C SER A 13 -19.16 29.94 -3.41
N PRO A 14 -19.74 29.99 -2.20
CA PRO A 14 -19.90 28.81 -1.34
C PRO A 14 -20.67 27.66 -2.03
N VAL A 15 -21.60 27.99 -2.93
CA VAL A 15 -22.36 27.02 -3.74
C VAL A 15 -21.46 26.33 -4.78
N VAL A 16 -20.56 27.08 -5.43
CA VAL A 16 -19.59 26.52 -6.37
C VAL A 16 -18.58 25.64 -5.64
N ARG A 17 -18.11 26.04 -4.44
CA ARG A 17 -17.26 25.21 -3.58
C ARG A 17 -17.94 23.90 -3.19
N ALA A 18 -19.21 23.95 -2.77
CA ALA A 18 -19.98 22.77 -2.39
C ALA A 18 -20.18 21.77 -3.55
N ARG A 19 -20.42 22.25 -4.78
CA ARG A 19 -20.54 21.39 -5.96
C ARG A 19 -19.21 20.76 -6.37
N LEU A 20 -18.11 21.51 -6.28
CA LEU A 20 -16.76 21.01 -6.55
C LEU A 20 -16.33 19.94 -5.53
N THR A 21 -16.61 20.15 -4.24
CA THR A 21 -16.34 19.15 -3.20
C THR A 21 -17.21 17.90 -3.37
N GLN A 22 -18.49 18.05 -3.73
CA GLN A 22 -19.38 16.92 -3.98
C GLN A 22 -18.96 16.09 -5.22
N ARG A 23 -18.62 16.73 -6.34
CA ARG A 23 -18.10 16.02 -7.54
C ARG A 23 -16.76 15.34 -7.26
N ARG A 24 -15.86 16.01 -6.53
CA ARG A 24 -14.58 15.43 -6.10
C ARG A 24 -14.78 14.22 -5.19
N ASN A 25 -15.75 14.28 -4.27
CA ASN A 25 -16.09 13.16 -3.40
C ASN A 25 -16.64 11.95 -4.18
N GLY A 26 -17.45 12.17 -5.21
CA GLY A 26 -17.96 11.09 -6.06
C GLY A 26 -16.86 10.38 -6.84
N ARG A 27 -15.96 11.14 -7.48
CA ARG A 27 -14.81 10.57 -8.21
C ARG A 27 -13.84 9.83 -7.28
N TYR A 28 -13.55 10.42 -6.12
CA TYR A 28 -12.70 9.77 -5.12
C TYR A 28 -13.30 8.45 -4.62
N ARG A 29 -14.62 8.39 -4.39
CA ARG A 29 -15.29 7.15 -4.00
C ARG A 29 -15.19 6.08 -5.08
N LEU A 30 -15.41 6.45 -6.33
CA LEU A 30 -15.28 5.52 -7.46
C LEU A 30 -13.85 4.98 -7.55
N PHE A 31 -12.86 5.87 -7.53
CA PHE A 31 -11.45 5.52 -7.54
C PHE A 31 -11.09 4.60 -6.36
N SER A 32 -11.47 4.98 -5.14
CA SER A 32 -11.24 4.19 -3.94
C SER A 32 -11.91 2.81 -4.00
N SER A 33 -13.13 2.72 -4.54
CA SER A 33 -13.81 1.43 -4.72
C SER A 33 -13.16 0.57 -5.79
N ALA A 34 -12.61 1.17 -6.85
CA ALA A 34 -11.88 0.46 -7.89
C ALA A 34 -10.56 -0.10 -7.35
N VAL A 35 -9.81 0.69 -6.57
CA VAL A 35 -8.57 0.25 -5.92
C VAL A 35 -8.85 -0.86 -4.92
N LEU A 36 -9.91 -0.74 -4.11
CA LEU A 36 -10.33 -1.80 -3.20
C LEU A 36 -10.71 -3.08 -3.95
N GLY A 37 -11.54 -2.97 -5.00
CA GLY A 37 -11.94 -4.10 -5.82
C GLY A 37 -10.76 -4.78 -6.48
N ALA A 38 -9.80 -4.01 -7.03
CA ALA A 38 -8.57 -4.53 -7.60
C ALA A 38 -7.72 -5.26 -6.54
N GLY A 39 -7.53 -4.66 -5.36
CA GLY A 39 -6.78 -5.28 -4.27
C GLY A 39 -7.40 -6.60 -3.81
N LEU A 40 -8.71 -6.63 -3.62
CA LEU A 40 -9.42 -7.87 -3.25
C LEU A 40 -9.35 -8.92 -4.36
N LEU A 41 -9.41 -8.51 -5.63
CA LEU A 41 -9.25 -9.42 -6.76
C LEU A 41 -7.86 -10.06 -6.78
N PHE A 42 -6.79 -9.28 -6.59
CA PHE A 42 -5.43 -9.80 -6.54
C PHE A 42 -5.21 -10.73 -5.34
N VAL A 43 -5.76 -10.39 -4.18
CA VAL A 43 -5.77 -11.28 -3.01
C VAL A 43 -6.47 -12.60 -3.33
N LEU A 44 -7.66 -12.54 -3.92
CA LEU A 44 -8.41 -13.72 -4.31
C LEU A 44 -7.62 -14.59 -5.30
N LEU A 45 -7.01 -13.98 -6.32
CA LEU A 45 -6.15 -14.69 -7.26
C LEU A 45 -4.96 -15.35 -6.57
N GLY A 46 -4.32 -14.68 -5.61
CA GLY A 46 -3.23 -15.25 -4.81
C GLY A 46 -3.65 -16.48 -4.00
N VAL A 47 -4.79 -16.38 -3.30
CA VAL A 47 -5.37 -17.48 -2.51
C VAL A 47 -5.80 -18.66 -3.40
N LEU A 48 -6.33 -18.38 -4.59
CA LEU A 48 -6.72 -19.44 -5.53
C LEU A 48 -5.51 -20.11 -6.20
N ALA A 49 -4.43 -19.36 -6.43
CA ALA A 49 -3.21 -19.88 -7.06
C ALA A 49 -2.42 -20.84 -6.15
N LYS A 50 -2.45 -20.61 -4.83
CA LYS A 50 -1.80 -21.46 -3.85
C LYS A 50 -2.78 -21.77 -2.70
N PRO A 51 -3.23 -23.03 -2.55
CA PRO A 51 -4.13 -23.39 -1.47
C PRO A 51 -3.54 -22.99 -0.11
N MET A 52 -4.40 -22.52 0.80
CA MET A 52 -4.00 -22.11 2.15
C MET A 52 -3.37 -23.28 2.91
N THR A 53 -2.05 -23.27 3.05
CA THR A 53 -1.28 -24.25 3.82
C THR A 53 -0.56 -23.56 4.99
N PHE A 54 -1.29 -22.78 5.77
CA PHE A 54 -0.71 -22.23 7.01
C PHE A 54 -0.98 -23.20 8.16
N GLU A 55 0.05 -23.47 8.96
CA GLU A 55 -0.15 -24.11 10.25
C GLU A 55 -0.54 -23.06 11.30
N LEU A 56 -1.36 -23.44 12.28
CA LEU A 56 -1.75 -22.53 13.37
C LEU A 56 -0.53 -22.03 14.15
N ALA A 57 0.54 -22.86 14.22
CA ALA A 57 1.82 -22.49 14.82
C ALA A 57 2.49 -21.32 14.09
N ASP A 58 2.49 -21.33 12.75
CA ASP A 58 3.07 -20.25 11.94
C ASP A 58 2.31 -18.94 12.14
N LEU A 59 0.98 -19.00 12.21
CA LEU A 59 0.14 -17.83 12.44
C LEU A 59 0.42 -17.21 13.82
N LEU A 60 0.59 -18.03 14.86
CA LEU A 60 0.81 -17.55 16.24
C LEU A 60 2.23 -17.01 16.46
N LEU A 61 3.24 -17.51 15.73
CA LEU A 61 4.61 -17.07 15.87
C LEU A 61 4.96 -15.94 14.89
N PHE A 62 4.82 -16.21 13.59
CA PHE A 62 5.24 -15.28 12.54
C PHE A 62 4.26 -14.14 12.32
N GLY A 63 2.95 -14.38 12.54
CA GLY A 63 1.93 -13.35 12.39
C GLY A 63 2.18 -12.12 13.29
N PRO A 64 2.26 -12.28 14.63
CA PRO A 64 2.57 -11.17 15.53
C PRO A 64 3.95 -10.57 15.28
N LEU A 65 4.96 -11.39 14.98
CA LEU A 65 6.32 -10.90 14.73
C LEU A 65 6.37 -10.00 13.50
N LEU A 66 5.71 -10.41 12.40
CA LEU A 66 5.57 -9.61 11.19
C LEU A 66 4.72 -8.37 11.44
N ALA A 67 3.60 -8.49 12.17
CA ALA A 67 2.75 -7.35 12.48
C ALA A 67 3.53 -6.28 13.26
N VAL A 68 4.35 -6.68 14.23
CA VAL A 68 5.29 -5.79 14.94
C VAL A 68 6.33 -5.24 13.98
N GLY A 69 6.91 -6.06 13.10
CA GLY A 69 7.86 -5.61 12.08
C GLY A 69 7.30 -4.53 11.17
N PHE A 70 6.09 -4.72 10.65
CA PHE A 70 5.37 -3.73 9.85
C PHE A 70 5.03 -2.47 10.65
N LEU A 71 4.59 -2.63 11.90
CA LEU A 71 4.29 -1.51 12.78
C LEU A 71 5.53 -0.66 13.07
N LEU A 72 6.66 -1.30 13.37
CA LEU A 72 7.94 -0.64 13.62
C LEU A 72 8.46 0.03 12.36
N SER A 73 8.38 -0.65 11.21
CA SER A 73 8.71 -0.06 9.92
C SER A 73 7.94 1.24 9.67
N GLU A 74 6.62 1.22 9.88
CA GLU A 74 5.76 2.38 9.68
C GLU A 74 6.10 3.53 10.65
N GLN A 75 6.58 3.22 11.87
CA GLN A 75 7.03 4.21 12.84
C GLN A 75 8.43 4.75 12.57
N LEU A 76 9.28 3.96 11.91
CA LEU A 76 10.66 4.32 11.55
C LEU A 76 10.75 5.07 10.23
N SER A 77 9.61 5.32 9.56
CA SER A 77 9.57 6.15 8.35
C SER A 77 10.15 7.53 8.63
N VAL A 78 11.22 7.87 7.92
CA VAL A 78 11.93 9.15 8.11
C VAL A 78 11.48 10.12 7.02
N ASP A 79 10.93 11.25 7.46
CA ASP A 79 10.63 12.39 6.59
C ASP A 79 11.89 13.25 6.46
N PHE A 80 12.45 13.30 5.25
CA PHE A 80 13.54 14.19 4.92
C PHE A 80 13.00 15.39 4.15
N ASP A 81 13.24 16.60 4.65
CA ASP A 81 12.90 17.83 3.94
C ASP A 81 14.16 18.50 3.40
N VAL A 82 14.33 18.51 2.09
CA VAL A 82 15.46 19.15 1.41
C VAL A 82 14.90 20.09 0.34
N ARG A 83 15.16 21.40 0.49
CA ARG A 83 14.82 22.44 -0.51
C ARG A 83 13.34 22.42 -0.95
N GLN A 84 12.40 22.40 0.00
CA GLN A 84 10.94 22.39 -0.23
C GLN A 84 10.40 21.09 -0.82
N VAL A 85 11.21 20.03 -0.88
CA VAL A 85 10.79 18.69 -1.28
C VAL A 85 10.91 17.78 -0.06
N SER A 86 9.77 17.46 0.54
CA SER A 86 9.68 16.46 1.60
C SER A 86 9.55 15.07 0.97
N TRP A 87 10.51 14.18 1.25
CA TRP A 87 10.49 12.79 0.82
C TRP A 87 10.48 11.89 2.05
N THR A 88 9.57 10.93 2.07
CA THR A 88 9.44 9.93 3.14
C THR A 88 10.03 8.62 2.66
N ILE A 89 10.95 8.03 3.41
CA ILE A 89 11.41 6.66 3.18
C ILE A 89 10.59 5.74 4.08
N SER A 90 9.89 4.75 3.51
CA SER A 90 9.29 3.66 4.26
C SER A 90 10.24 2.46 4.30
N PHE A 91 10.12 1.64 5.35
CA PHE A 91 10.90 0.41 5.53
C PHE A 91 10.04 -0.85 5.47
N ALA A 92 8.81 -0.75 4.93
CA ALA A 92 7.84 -1.84 4.95
C ALA A 92 8.30 -3.02 4.08
N GLU A 93 9.21 -2.73 3.16
CA GLU A 93 9.89 -3.69 2.30
C GLU A 93 10.67 -4.73 3.10
N ILE A 94 11.28 -4.38 4.24
CA ILE A 94 12.08 -5.33 5.03
C ILE A 94 11.23 -6.48 5.59
N PRO A 95 10.18 -6.23 6.40
CA PRO A 95 9.30 -7.30 6.85
C PRO A 95 8.57 -7.98 5.69
N LEU A 96 8.31 -7.27 4.59
CA LEU A 96 7.70 -7.86 3.40
C LEU A 96 8.62 -8.87 2.70
N VAL A 97 9.91 -8.56 2.50
CA VAL A 97 10.90 -9.50 1.93
C VAL A 97 11.00 -10.75 2.79
N LEU A 98 11.08 -10.58 4.12
CA LEU A 98 11.09 -11.71 5.05
C LEU A 98 9.83 -12.54 4.89
N GLY A 99 8.67 -11.88 4.88
CA GLY A 99 7.38 -12.52 4.67
C GLY A 99 7.33 -13.33 3.37
N LEU A 100 7.77 -12.77 2.25
CA LEU A 100 7.77 -13.45 0.93
C LEU A 100 8.59 -14.74 0.92
N VAL A 101 9.71 -14.78 1.65
CA VAL A 101 10.64 -15.90 1.64
C VAL A 101 10.27 -16.97 2.66
N THR A 102 9.74 -16.58 3.82
CA THR A 102 9.61 -17.49 4.97
C THR A 102 8.19 -17.80 5.40
N VAL A 103 7.20 -16.98 5.01
CA VAL A 103 5.86 -17.04 5.59
C VAL A 103 4.80 -17.24 4.49
N PRO A 104 3.67 -17.92 4.78
CA PRO A 104 2.54 -17.97 3.85
C PRO A 104 1.96 -16.58 3.55
N PHE A 105 1.46 -16.41 2.32
CA PHE A 105 0.88 -15.15 1.82
C PHE A 105 -0.15 -14.55 2.77
N GLU A 106 -1.01 -15.40 3.34
CA GLU A 106 -2.16 -14.99 4.12
C GLU A 106 -1.77 -14.46 5.49
N VAL A 107 -0.74 -15.08 6.08
CA VAL A 107 -0.18 -14.62 7.36
C VAL A 107 0.46 -13.25 7.17
N VAL A 108 1.20 -13.04 6.07
CA VAL A 108 1.78 -11.71 5.75
C VAL A 108 0.70 -10.67 5.49
N LEU A 109 -0.31 -11.02 4.68
CA LEU A 109 -1.43 -10.13 4.36
C LEU A 109 -2.18 -9.69 5.63
N VAL A 110 -2.52 -10.64 6.50
CA VAL A 110 -3.20 -10.37 7.77
C VAL A 110 -2.32 -9.53 8.69
N ALA A 111 -1.03 -9.85 8.81
CA ALA A 111 -0.10 -9.08 9.63
C ALA A 111 0.02 -7.62 9.15
N TYR A 112 0.15 -7.41 7.84
CA TYR A 112 0.27 -6.08 7.25
C TYR A 112 -1.02 -5.27 7.41
N LEU A 113 -2.17 -5.88 7.10
CA LEU A 113 -3.47 -5.24 7.30
C LEU A 113 -3.72 -4.92 8.78
N ALA A 114 -3.41 -5.83 9.70
CA ALA A 114 -3.58 -5.59 11.13
C ALA A 114 -2.73 -4.42 11.62
N ALA A 115 -1.46 -4.35 11.20
CA ALA A 115 -0.57 -3.24 11.55
C ALA A 115 -1.07 -1.91 10.97
N GLY A 116 -1.32 -1.85 9.66
CA GLY A 116 -1.73 -0.62 8.98
C GLY A 116 -3.12 -0.12 9.41
N LEU A 117 -4.10 -1.03 9.57
CA LEU A 117 -5.43 -0.68 10.06
C LEU A 117 -5.41 -0.33 11.55
N GLY A 118 -4.60 -1.00 12.35
CA GLY A 118 -4.43 -0.68 13.77
C GLY A 118 -3.99 0.78 13.98
N ILE A 119 -3.04 1.25 13.17
CA ILE A 119 -2.60 2.66 13.20
C ILE A 119 -3.73 3.60 12.75
N GLN A 120 -4.45 3.27 11.68
CA GLN A 120 -5.56 4.11 11.19
C GLN A 120 -6.69 4.23 12.20
N ILE A 121 -7.05 3.12 12.85
CA ILE A 121 -8.05 3.07 13.92
C ILE A 121 -7.59 3.92 15.10
N SER A 122 -6.35 3.74 15.57
CA SER A 122 -5.78 4.53 16.68
C SER A 122 -5.84 6.04 16.40
N ARG A 123 -5.59 6.44 15.14
CA ARG A 123 -5.61 7.85 14.71
C ARG A 123 -7.00 8.36 14.28
N HIS A 124 -8.05 7.54 14.39
CA HIS A 124 -9.42 7.87 13.97
C HIS A 124 -9.55 8.31 12.49
N LYS A 125 -8.66 7.82 11.61
CA LYS A 125 -8.57 8.24 10.20
C LYS A 125 -9.38 7.34 9.25
N PHE A 126 -10.69 7.28 9.44
CA PHE A 126 -11.57 6.36 8.68
C PHE A 126 -12.01 6.85 7.30
N ARG A 127 -11.87 8.14 6.99
CA ARG A 127 -12.44 8.74 5.77
C ARG A 127 -11.92 8.09 4.47
N HIS A 128 -10.70 7.56 4.51
CA HIS A 128 -9.97 7.03 3.37
C HIS A 128 -9.67 5.53 3.52
N LEU A 129 -10.38 4.85 4.43
CA LEU A 129 -10.10 3.48 4.83
C LEU A 129 -10.18 2.51 3.64
N SER A 130 -11.21 2.63 2.79
CA SER A 130 -11.40 1.78 1.61
C SER A 130 -10.23 1.87 0.64
N TYR A 131 -9.67 3.07 0.44
CA TYR A 131 -8.50 3.28 -0.40
C TYR A 131 -7.26 2.65 0.21
N HIS A 132 -7.00 2.90 1.50
CA HIS A 132 -5.83 2.32 2.16
C HIS A 132 -5.89 0.80 2.24
N VAL A 133 -7.06 0.21 2.52
CA VAL A 133 -7.23 -1.26 2.50
C VAL A 133 -6.92 -1.79 1.10
N GLY A 134 -7.46 -1.16 0.06
CA GLY A 134 -7.18 -1.56 -1.32
C GLY A 134 -5.69 -1.52 -1.67
N ILE A 135 -5.00 -0.44 -1.29
CA ILE A 135 -3.56 -0.31 -1.47
C ILE A 135 -2.81 -1.39 -0.70
N MET A 136 -3.09 -1.57 0.59
CA MET A 136 -2.39 -2.56 1.41
C MET A 136 -2.56 -3.97 0.84
N CYS A 137 -3.73 -4.31 0.30
CA CYS A 137 -3.94 -5.57 -0.41
C CYS A 137 -3.04 -5.69 -1.65
N LEU A 138 -2.93 -4.63 -2.47
CA LEU A 138 -2.10 -4.64 -3.67
C LEU A 138 -0.60 -4.66 -3.34
N GLU A 139 -0.15 -3.92 -2.32
CA GLU A 139 1.23 -3.87 -1.84
C GLU A 139 1.74 -5.20 -1.30
N VAL A 140 0.85 -6.14 -0.96
CA VAL A 140 1.25 -7.52 -0.59
C VAL A 140 1.04 -8.47 -1.76
N ALA A 141 -0.14 -8.43 -2.39
CA ALA A 141 -0.50 -9.40 -3.42
C ALA A 141 0.34 -9.28 -4.69
N ILE A 142 0.70 -8.06 -5.11
CA ILE A 142 1.52 -7.86 -6.32
C ILE A 142 2.94 -8.38 -6.10
N PRO A 143 3.68 -8.00 -5.04
CA PRO A 143 4.98 -8.61 -4.75
C PRO A 143 4.94 -10.13 -4.65
N TYR A 144 3.94 -10.70 -3.98
CA TYR A 144 3.80 -12.16 -3.91
C TYR A 144 3.59 -12.79 -5.28
N GLY A 145 2.71 -12.22 -6.10
CA GLY A 145 2.48 -12.67 -7.47
C GLY A 145 3.74 -12.56 -8.33
N THR A 146 4.45 -11.44 -8.26
CA THR A 146 5.71 -11.22 -8.98
C THR A 146 6.79 -12.20 -8.54
N TYR A 147 6.93 -12.43 -7.24
CA TYR A 147 7.87 -13.39 -6.69
C TYR A 147 7.58 -14.81 -7.21
N TYR A 148 6.32 -15.24 -7.16
CA TYR A 148 5.91 -16.54 -7.67
C TYR A 148 6.20 -16.68 -9.18
N LEU A 149 5.87 -15.65 -9.97
CA LEU A 149 6.14 -15.63 -11.41
C LEU A 149 7.64 -15.69 -11.71
N LEU A 150 8.46 -14.94 -10.96
CA LEU A 150 9.92 -14.95 -11.12
C LEU A 150 10.49 -16.33 -10.82
N GLN A 151 10.10 -16.93 -9.69
CA GLN A 151 10.57 -18.26 -9.31
C GLN A 151 10.14 -19.33 -10.33
N HIS A 152 8.91 -19.22 -10.86
CA HIS A 152 8.44 -20.16 -11.86
C HIS A 152 9.12 -19.98 -13.23
N ALA A 153 9.42 -18.73 -13.63
CA ALA A 153 10.01 -18.43 -14.93
C ALA A 153 11.54 -18.65 -14.97
N THR A 154 12.22 -18.44 -13.85
CA THR A 154 13.70 -18.52 -13.78
C THR A 154 14.21 -19.81 -13.14
N GLY A 155 13.36 -20.54 -12.41
CA GLY A 155 13.77 -21.73 -11.67
C GLY A 155 14.91 -21.40 -10.70
N ASP A 156 15.98 -22.18 -10.75
CA ASP A 156 17.15 -22.00 -9.87
C ASP A 156 18.16 -20.96 -10.39
N ALA A 157 17.91 -20.31 -11.53
CA ALA A 157 18.83 -19.35 -12.12
C ALA A 157 18.96 -18.06 -11.28
N VAL A 158 17.90 -17.69 -10.54
CA VAL A 158 17.89 -16.52 -9.66
C VAL A 158 17.78 -16.99 -8.22
N PRO A 159 18.71 -16.62 -7.32
CA PRO A 159 18.60 -16.94 -5.92
C PRO A 159 17.30 -16.40 -5.30
N VAL A 160 16.70 -17.17 -4.40
CA VAL A 160 15.45 -16.84 -3.69
C VAL A 160 15.43 -15.41 -3.14
N TRP A 161 16.52 -14.99 -2.49
CA TRP A 161 16.63 -13.65 -1.91
C TRP A 161 16.61 -12.54 -2.98
N ALA A 162 17.21 -12.79 -4.15
CA ALA A 162 17.25 -11.82 -5.24
C ALA A 162 15.87 -11.70 -5.91
N ALA A 163 15.18 -12.82 -6.11
CA ALA A 163 13.80 -12.83 -6.59
C ALA A 163 12.85 -12.08 -5.63
N ALA A 164 13.00 -12.28 -4.33
CA ALA A 164 12.20 -11.58 -3.31
C ALA A 164 12.46 -10.07 -3.31
N LEU A 165 13.72 -9.63 -3.38
CA LEU A 165 14.05 -8.21 -3.48
C LEU A 165 13.44 -7.55 -4.73
N LEU A 166 13.60 -8.19 -5.90
CA LEU A 166 13.03 -7.67 -7.14
C LEU A 166 11.49 -7.59 -7.08
N ALA A 167 10.85 -8.59 -6.48
CA ALA A 167 9.42 -8.62 -6.32
C ALA A 167 8.92 -7.52 -5.37
N VAL A 168 9.60 -7.28 -4.25
CA VAL A 168 9.20 -6.25 -3.28
C VAL A 168 9.27 -4.83 -3.85
N LEU A 169 10.17 -4.56 -4.80
CA LEU A 169 10.21 -3.27 -5.51
C LEU A 169 8.91 -2.94 -6.26
N THR A 170 8.05 -3.92 -6.52
CA THR A 170 6.73 -3.65 -7.12
C THR A 170 5.77 -2.96 -6.15
N SER A 171 5.95 -3.12 -4.84
CA SER A 171 5.12 -2.46 -3.82
C SER A 171 5.16 -0.92 -3.93
N PRO A 172 6.32 -0.25 -3.87
CA PRO A 172 6.37 1.21 -4.02
C PRO A 172 5.94 1.68 -5.43
N LEU A 173 6.09 0.85 -6.47
CA LEU A 173 5.59 1.17 -7.82
C LEU A 173 4.07 1.21 -7.88
N VAL A 174 3.39 0.31 -7.17
CA VAL A 174 1.93 0.30 -7.05
C VAL A 174 1.46 1.57 -6.36
N SER A 175 2.04 1.91 -5.22
CA SER A 175 1.65 3.10 -4.46
C SER A 175 1.96 4.40 -5.19
N THR A 176 3.10 4.47 -5.87
CA THR A 176 3.45 5.62 -6.72
C THR A 176 2.49 5.72 -7.91
N GLY A 177 2.21 4.62 -8.59
CA GLY A 177 1.31 4.59 -9.75
C GLY A 177 -0.12 4.99 -9.40
N LEU A 178 -0.64 4.50 -8.26
CA LEU A 178 -1.95 4.88 -7.75
C LEU A 178 -1.98 6.34 -7.27
N GLY A 179 -0.89 6.80 -6.63
CA GLY A 179 -0.74 8.19 -6.19
C GLY A 179 -0.74 9.19 -7.34
N LEU A 180 -0.18 8.82 -8.50
CA LEU A 180 -0.21 9.66 -9.72
C LEU A 180 -1.58 9.66 -10.43
N GLY A 181 -2.38 8.61 -10.23
CA GLY A 181 -3.71 8.47 -10.85
C GLY A 181 -4.88 9.04 -10.03
N ALA A 182 -4.65 9.41 -8.77
CA ALA A 182 -5.64 9.91 -7.82
C ALA A 182 -5.87 11.42 -7.89
#